data_AF-A0A949M3K0-F1
#
_entry.id   AF-A0A949M3K0-F1
#
_cell.length_a   1.000
_cell.length_b   1.000
_cell.length_c   1.000
_cell.angle_alpha   90.00
_cell.angle_beta   90.00
_cell.angle_gamma   90.00
#
_symmetry.space_group_name_H-M   'P 1'
#
loop_
_entity.id
_entity.type
_entity.pdbx_description
1 polymer ?
#
loop_
_entity_poly.entity_id
_entity_poly.type
_entity_poly.pdbx_seq_one_letter_code
_entity_poly.pdbx_strand_id
1 'polypeptide(L)'
;GHGELEIEGNAPSGEVYSSGPLVERLVALSGGTVEPKQAWTPVAEFGAAGIPAVNFGPGDPAQAHRADESVSAEALVASYEAIGRLATGEG
;
A
#
# COMPACT_ATOMS: atom_id res chain seq x y z
N GLY A 1 29.00 -18.70 -26.82
CA GLY A 1 29.05 -18.89 -25.36
C GLY A 1 28.23 -17.78 -24.75
N HIS A 2 27.32 -18.09 -23.83
CA HIS A 2 26.60 -17.04 -23.10
C HIS A 2 27.55 -16.36 -22.11
N GLY A 3 27.42 -15.04 -21.95
CA GLY A 3 28.20 -14.26 -20.99
C GLY A 3 27.76 -14.50 -19.55
N GLU A 4 28.46 -13.87 -18.60
CA GLU A 4 28.14 -13.91 -17.17
C GLU A 4 26.96 -13.00 -16.84
N LEU A 5 26.07 -13.46 -15.95
CA LEU A 5 24.90 -12.72 -15.45
C LEU A 5 25.04 -12.55 -13.93
N GLU A 6 24.93 -11.32 -13.45
CA GLU A 6 24.90 -10.98 -12.04
C GLU A 6 23.57 -10.29 -11.70
N ILE A 7 22.96 -10.66 -10.56
CA ILE A 7 21.70 -10.08 -10.06
C ILE A 7 22.01 -9.36 -8.75
N GLU A 8 21.89 -8.03 -8.74
CA GLU A 8 22.25 -7.19 -7.59
C GLU A 8 21.09 -6.99 -6.59
N GLY A 9 19.85 -7.30 -6.99
CA GLY A 9 18.69 -7.10 -6.12
C GLY A 9 17.42 -7.78 -6.64
N ASN A 10 16.49 -8.02 -5.71
CA ASN A 10 15.16 -8.51 -6.00
C ASN A 10 14.11 -7.78 -5.15
N ALA A 11 12.88 -7.79 -5.64
CA ALA A 11 11.69 -7.27 -4.99
C ALA A 11 10.68 -8.42 -4.92
N PRO A 12 10.71 -9.25 -3.85
CA PRO A 12 9.85 -10.42 -3.77
C PRO A 12 8.36 -10.04 -3.71
N SER A 13 7.50 -10.93 -4.17
CA SER A 13 6.05 -10.79 -3.98
C SER A 13 5.68 -11.00 -2.51
N GLY A 14 4.65 -10.28 -2.05
CA GLY A 14 4.04 -10.49 -0.73
C GLY A 14 2.62 -11.07 -0.83
N GLU A 15 2.15 -11.70 0.25
CA GLU A 15 0.74 -12.07 0.40
C GLU A 15 -0.15 -10.82 0.47
N VAL A 16 -1.37 -10.92 -0.06
CA VAL A 16 -2.40 -9.90 0.15
C VAL A 16 -3.08 -10.16 1.49
N TYR A 17 -2.64 -9.46 2.53
CA TYR A 17 -3.27 -9.56 3.85
C TYR A 17 -4.65 -8.86 3.82
N SER A 18 -5.72 -9.65 3.87
CA SER A 18 -7.09 -9.18 3.60
C SER A 18 -8.07 -9.33 4.76
N SER A 19 -7.63 -9.83 5.92
CA SER A 19 -8.50 -10.09 7.07
C SER A 19 -7.85 -9.64 8.37
N GLY A 20 -8.66 -9.23 9.34
CA GLY A 20 -8.17 -8.80 10.65
C GLY A 20 -8.69 -7.42 11.06
N PRO A 21 -8.71 -7.11 12.38
CA PRO A 21 -9.49 -5.99 12.90
C PRO A 21 -9.11 -4.63 12.33
N LEU A 22 -7.80 -4.39 12.11
CA LEU A 22 -7.32 -3.12 11.59
C LEU A 22 -7.59 -2.96 10.09
N VAL A 23 -7.49 -4.04 9.30
CA VAL A 23 -7.76 -4.00 7.86
C VAL A 23 -9.25 -3.82 7.61
N GLU A 24 -10.09 -4.59 8.29
CA GLU A 24 -11.55 -4.48 8.20
C GLU A 24 -12.04 -3.09 8.61
N ARG A 25 -11.46 -2.53 9.69
CA ARG A 25 -11.77 -1.17 10.13
C ARG A 25 -11.30 -0.12 9.13
N LEU A 26 -10.10 -0.25 8.57
CA LEU A 26 -9.60 0.68 7.56
C LEU A 26 -10.46 0.64 6.29
N VAL A 27 -10.89 -0.55 5.85
CA VAL A 27 -11.85 -0.72 4.74
C VAL A 27 -13.16 0.01 5.03
N ALA A 28 -13.73 -0.17 6.23
CA ALA A 28 -14.96 0.51 6.62
C ALA A 28 -14.81 2.05 6.69
N LEU A 29 -13.69 2.55 7.22
CA LEU A 29 -13.42 3.98 7.35
C LEU A 29 -13.13 4.68 6.01
N SER A 30 -12.49 3.98 5.09
CA SER A 30 -12.08 4.53 3.79
C SER A 30 -13.10 4.31 2.67
N GLY A 31 -13.99 3.32 2.82
CA GLY A 31 -14.88 2.86 1.75
C GLY A 31 -14.15 2.14 0.60
N GLY A 32 -12.87 1.79 0.79
CA GLY A 32 -12.05 1.12 -0.23
C GLY A 32 -12.20 -0.41 -0.26
N THR A 33 -11.47 -1.07 -1.16
CA THR A 33 -11.34 -2.52 -1.22
C THR A 33 -9.87 -2.93 -1.09
N VAL A 34 -9.62 -4.17 -0.62
CA VAL A 34 -8.27 -4.74 -0.57
C VAL A 34 -7.94 -5.36 -1.92
N GLU A 35 -6.86 -4.92 -2.54
CA GLU A 35 -6.43 -5.37 -3.86
C GLU A 35 -4.91 -5.60 -3.90
N PRO A 36 -4.40 -6.52 -4.75
CA PRO A 36 -2.97 -6.70 -4.94
C PRO A 36 -2.33 -5.49 -5.61
N LYS A 37 -1.25 -4.97 -5.01
CA LYS A 37 -0.46 -3.89 -5.59
C LYS A 37 0.51 -4.44 -6.64
N GLN A 38 0.39 -3.99 -7.89
CA GLN A 38 1.30 -4.34 -8.99
C GLN A 38 2.54 -3.42 -9.01
N ALA A 39 3.21 -3.29 -7.86
CA ALA A 39 4.46 -2.55 -7.68
C ALA A 39 5.16 -3.03 -6.42
N TRP A 40 6.46 -2.77 -6.29
CA TRP A 40 7.17 -3.07 -5.06
C TRP A 40 6.78 -2.11 -3.93
N THR A 41 6.58 -2.68 -2.74
CA THR A 41 6.36 -1.93 -1.49
C THR A 41 6.94 -2.75 -0.32
N PRO A 42 7.28 -2.12 0.82
CA PRO A 42 7.76 -2.83 2.02
C PRO A 42 6.81 -3.88 2.62
N VAL A 43 5.57 -3.98 2.11
CA VAL A 43 4.56 -4.94 2.59
C VAL A 43 5.04 -6.38 2.43
N ALA A 44 5.77 -6.71 1.36
CA ALA A 44 6.30 -8.06 1.16
C ALA A 44 7.34 -8.43 2.24
N GLU A 45 8.22 -7.49 2.57
CA GLU A 45 9.22 -7.63 3.62
C GLU A 45 8.59 -7.72 5.01
N PHE A 46 7.57 -6.91 5.30
CA PHE A 46 6.82 -7.01 6.56
C PHE A 46 6.11 -8.36 6.70
N GLY A 47 5.46 -8.84 5.62
CA GLY A 47 4.84 -10.15 5.60
C GLY A 47 5.85 -11.28 5.83
N ALA A 48 7.02 -11.22 5.20
CA ALA A 48 8.11 -12.18 5.41
C ALA A 48 8.64 -12.17 6.86
N ALA A 49 8.56 -11.03 7.55
CA ALA A 49 8.88 -10.89 8.97
C ALA A 49 7.73 -11.30 9.91
N GLY A 50 6.59 -11.77 9.38
CA GLY A 50 5.41 -12.14 10.15
C GLY A 50 4.60 -10.96 10.67
N ILE A 51 4.78 -9.76 10.11
CA ILE A 51 4.07 -8.54 10.47
C ILE A 51 2.96 -8.31 9.43
N PRO A 52 1.67 -8.36 9.82
CA PRO A 52 0.59 -8.00 8.92
C PRO A 52 0.69 -6.54 8.47
N ALA A 53 0.66 -6.30 7.16
CA ALA A 53 0.83 -4.97 6.59
C ALA A 53 -0.08 -4.76 5.37
N VAL A 54 -0.49 -3.51 5.18
CA VAL A 54 -1.22 -3.04 4.00
C VAL A 54 -0.62 -1.72 3.53
N ASN A 55 -0.75 -1.43 2.23
CA ASN A 55 -0.46 -0.11 1.69
C ASN A 55 -1.79 0.64 1.52
N PHE A 56 -1.88 1.87 2.04
CA PHE A 56 -3.04 2.72 1.92
C PHE A 56 -2.63 4.17 1.75
N GLY A 57 -3.27 4.87 0.82
CA GLY A 57 -3.05 6.29 0.58
C GLY A 57 -3.78 6.77 -0.67
N PRO A 58 -3.85 8.10 -0.86
CA PRO A 58 -4.43 8.70 -2.05
C PRO A 58 -3.44 8.65 -3.21
N GLY A 59 -3.94 8.79 -4.43
CA GLY A 59 -3.13 8.92 -5.64
C GLY A 59 -3.37 7.81 -6.66
N ASP A 60 -3.25 8.18 -7.93
CA ASP A 60 -3.29 7.23 -9.03
C ASP A 60 -1.88 6.69 -9.28
N PRO A 61 -1.65 5.35 -9.26
CA PRO A 61 -0.36 4.77 -9.60
C PRO A 61 0.19 5.22 -10.97
N ALA A 62 -0.68 5.55 -11.93
CA ALA A 62 -0.28 6.04 -13.25
C ALA A 62 0.25 7.50 -13.23
N GLN A 63 0.05 8.24 -12.13
CA GLN A 63 0.59 9.58 -11.93
C GLN A 63 2.00 9.59 -11.32
N ALA A 64 2.39 8.50 -10.67
CA ALA A 64 3.69 8.41 -10.01
C ALA A 64 4.85 8.58 -11.01
N HIS A 65 5.89 9.32 -10.59
CA HIS A 65 7.13 9.56 -11.35
C HIS A 65 6.96 10.37 -12.63
N ARG A 66 5.84 11.07 -12.79
CA ARG A 66 5.63 12.00 -13.90
C ARG A 66 6.11 13.40 -13.53
N ALA A 67 6.50 14.18 -14.53
CA ALA A 67 6.88 15.59 -14.33
C ALA A 67 5.70 16.44 -13.81
N ASP A 68 4.47 16.05 -14.14
CA ASP A 68 3.21 16.65 -13.74
C ASP A 68 2.46 15.84 -12.66
N GLU A 69 3.19 15.03 -11.88
CA GLU A 69 2.63 14.22 -10.80
C GLU A 69 1.74 15.07 -9.87
N SER A 70 0.52 14.59 -9.65
CA SER A 70 -0.48 15.28 -8.86
C SER A 70 -1.43 14.31 -8.16
N VAL A 71 -2.11 14.80 -7.13
CA VAL A 71 -3.10 14.07 -6.36
C VAL A 71 -4.28 14.98 -6.03
N SER A 72 -5.48 14.41 -5.92
CA SER A 72 -6.65 15.17 -5.47
C SER A 72 -6.49 15.61 -4.01
N ALA A 73 -6.67 16.90 -3.74
CA ALA A 73 -6.69 17.43 -2.38
C ALA A 73 -7.81 16.83 -1.53
N GLU A 74 -8.97 16.58 -2.14
CA GLU A 74 -10.10 15.93 -1.48
C GLU A 74 -9.76 14.48 -1.09
N ALA A 75 -9.15 13.72 -2.01
CA ALA A 75 -8.69 12.36 -1.70
C ALA A 75 -7.63 12.36 -0.60
N LEU A 76 -6.74 13.35 -0.59
CA LEU A 76 -5.72 13.52 0.44
C LEU A 76 -6.34 13.74 1.82
N VAL A 77 -7.33 14.64 1.92
CA VAL A 77 -8.07 14.88 3.16
C VAL A 77 -8.82 13.63 3.61
N ALA A 78 -9.52 12.94 2.69
CA ALA A 78 -10.25 11.72 3.01
C ALA A 78 -9.33 10.61 3.55
N SER A 79 -8.18 10.38 2.92
CA SER A 79 -7.20 9.41 3.42
C SER A 79 -6.61 9.80 4.78
N TYR A 80 -6.35 11.10 5.00
CA TYR A 80 -5.89 11.61 6.29
C TYR A 80 -6.92 11.34 7.39
N GLU A 81 -8.19 11.66 7.16
CA GLU A 81 -9.26 11.41 8.13
C GLU A 81 -9.42 9.92 8.44
N ALA A 82 -9.36 9.06 7.43
CA ALA A 82 -9.46 7.60 7.63
C ALA A 82 -8.32 7.07 8.51
N ILE A 83 -7.07 7.48 8.25
CA ILE A 83 -5.91 7.10 9.08
C ILE A 83 -6.04 7.69 10.49
N GLY A 84 -6.47 8.96 10.60
CA GLY A 84 -6.69 9.63 11.86
C GLY A 84 -7.65 8.86 12.76
N ARG A 85 -8.85 8.56 12.25
CA ARG A 85 -9.85 7.77 12.98
C ARG A 85 -9.34 6.37 13.29
N LEU A 86 -8.65 5.71 12.36
CA LEU A 86 -8.05 4.39 12.62
C LEU A 86 -7.09 4.45 13.81
N ALA A 87 -6.19 5.42 13.85
CA ALA A 87 -5.17 5.57 14.89
C ALA A 87 -5.74 5.98 16.26
N THR A 88 -6.80 6.80 16.28
CA THR A 88 -7.41 7.30 17.53
C THR A 88 -8.47 6.37 18.12
N GLY A 89 -9.00 5.44 17.32
CA GLY A 89 -10.13 4.60 17.76
C GLY A 89 -11.50 5.27 17.59
N GLU A 90 -11.54 6.46 16.99
CA GLU A 90 -12.79 7.19 16.76
C GLU A 90 -13.63 6.53 15.65
N GLY A 91 -14.96 6.55 15.83
CA GLY A 91 -15.95 6.01 14.89
C GLY A 91 -16.55 7.10 14.03
#